data_AF-A0AAU2S958-F1
#
_entry.id   AF-A0AAU2S958-F1
#
_cell.length_a   1.000
_cell.length_b   1.000
_cell.length_c   1.000
_cell.angle_alpha   90.00
_cell.angle_beta   90.00
_cell.angle_gamma   90.00
#
_symmetry.space_group_name_H-M   'P 1'
#
loop_
_entity.id
_entity.type
_entity.pdbx_description
1 polymer ?
#
loop_
_entity_poly.entity_id
_entity_poly.type
_entity_poly.pdbx_seq_one_letter_code
_entity_poly.pdbx_strand_id
1 'polypeptide(L)'
;MPEPADRSRSLEQLEGQRWPDPPEDTTSMVKNVHELRRRPIGELQPHELARLIGQDVGLPWLLPVAVEILRDGAPRQAAGG
;
A
#
# COMPACT_ATOMS: atom_id res chain seq x y z
N MET A 1 -10.48 -17.06 0.96
CA MET A 1 -9.18 -16.40 1.17
C MET A 1 -9.03 -15.41 0.04
N PRO A 2 -8.83 -14.09 0.28
CA PRO A 2 -8.47 -13.20 -0.81
C PRO A 2 -7.20 -13.75 -1.47
N GLU A 3 -7.16 -13.78 -2.80
CA GLU A 3 -5.98 -14.23 -3.52
C GLU A 3 -4.79 -13.34 -3.14
N PRO A 4 -3.57 -13.90 -3.06
CA PRO A 4 -2.38 -13.08 -2.79
C PRO A 4 -2.29 -11.98 -3.84
N ALA A 5 -2.27 -10.72 -3.39
CA ALA A 5 -2.21 -9.57 -4.27
C ALA A 5 -0.94 -9.66 -5.15
N ASP A 6 -1.09 -9.52 -6.47
CA ASP A 6 0.05 -9.48 -7.39
C ASP A 6 0.89 -8.23 -7.11
N ARG A 7 2.08 -8.44 -6.55
CA ARG A 7 2.98 -7.37 -6.13
C ARG A 7 3.60 -6.57 -7.26
N SER A 8 3.59 -7.13 -8.47
CA SER A 8 4.08 -6.45 -9.68
C SER A 8 3.08 -5.42 -10.21
N ARG A 9 1.83 -5.43 -9.71
CA ARG A 9 0.77 -4.54 -10.13
C ARG A 9 0.59 -3.35 -9.19
N SER A 10 0.17 -2.23 -9.77
CA SER A 10 -0.22 -1.05 -9.02
C SER A 10 -1.64 -1.16 -8.47
N LEU A 11 -1.99 -0.28 -7.52
CA LEU A 11 -3.36 -0.24 -7.00
C LEU A 11 -4.38 0.04 -8.11
N GLU A 12 -4.05 0.90 -9.07
CA GLU A 12 -4.94 1.16 -10.22
C GLU A 12 -5.20 -0.10 -11.05
N GLN A 13 -4.20 -0.96 -11.21
CA GLN A 13 -4.32 -2.19 -11.98
C GLN A 13 -5.07 -3.28 -11.22
N LEU A 14 -4.86 -3.37 -9.90
CA LEU A 14 -5.53 -4.34 -9.03
C LEU A 14 -7.01 -3.99 -8.83
N GLU A 15 -7.32 -2.70 -8.68
CA GLU A 15 -8.69 -2.21 -8.57
C GLU A 15 -9.38 -2.09 -9.93
N GLY A 16 -8.62 -2.17 -11.03
CA GLY A 16 -9.13 -1.92 -12.39
C GLY A 16 -9.62 -0.48 -12.59
N GLN A 17 -9.23 0.43 -11.70
CA GLN A 17 -9.72 1.81 -11.65
C GLN A 17 -8.53 2.77 -11.65
N ARG A 18 -8.37 3.48 -12.77
CA ARG A 18 -7.43 4.61 -12.89
C ARG A 18 -8.09 5.88 -12.36
N TRP A 19 -7.38 6.60 -11.49
CA TRP A 19 -7.83 7.91 -11.03
C TRP A 19 -7.44 9.00 -12.03
N PRO A 20 -8.25 10.06 -12.19
CA PRO A 20 -7.82 11.23 -12.94
C PRO A 20 -6.61 11.87 -12.25
N ASP A 21 -5.83 12.64 -13.02
CA ASP A 21 -4.75 13.42 -12.43
C ASP A 21 -5.31 14.41 -11.40
N PRO A 22 -4.62 14.58 -10.25
CA PRO A 22 -5.09 15.49 -9.22
C PRO A 22 -5.01 16.94 -9.72
N PRO A 23 -5.95 17.82 -9.34
CA PRO A 23 -5.89 19.25 -9.64
C PRO A 23 -4.59 19.89 -9.14
N GLU A 24 -4.09 20.90 -9.85
CA GLU A 24 -2.82 21.56 -9.51
C GLU A 24 -2.82 22.20 -8.11
N ASP A 25 -3.99 22.66 -7.66
CA ASP A 25 -4.27 23.28 -6.37
C ASP A 25 -4.45 22.29 -5.21
N THR A 26 -4.37 20.98 -5.47
CA THR A 26 -4.50 20.00 -4.40
C THR A 26 -3.29 19.98 -3.47
N THR A 27 -3.51 19.44 -2.27
CA THR A 27 -2.46 19.31 -1.25
C THR A 27 -1.36 18.35 -1.69
N SER A 28 -0.15 18.56 -1.19
CA SER A 28 0.96 17.62 -1.41
C SER A 28 0.64 16.20 -0.95
N MET A 29 -0.24 16.00 0.05
CA MET A 29 -0.68 14.67 0.48
C MET A 29 -1.45 13.95 -0.63
N VAL A 30 -2.41 14.63 -1.26
CA VAL A 30 -3.21 14.07 -2.36
C VAL A 30 -2.31 13.74 -3.55
N LYS A 31 -1.39 14.63 -3.93
CA LYS A 31 -0.42 14.37 -5.01
C LYS A 31 0.38 13.09 -4.75
N ASN A 32 0.94 12.96 -3.54
CA ASN A 32 1.67 11.76 -3.13
C ASN A 32 0.79 10.50 -3.20
N VAL A 33 -0.46 10.55 -2.73
CA VAL A 33 -1.37 9.38 -2.80
C VAL A 33 -1.62 8.97 -4.26
N HIS A 34 -1.87 9.92 -5.16
CA HIS A 34 -2.06 9.65 -6.59
C HIS A 34 -0.80 9.08 -7.26
N GLU A 35 0.38 9.52 -6.87
CA GLU A 35 1.65 8.98 -7.39
C GLU A 35 1.89 7.56 -6.89
N LEU A 36 1.73 7.32 -5.59
CA LEU A 36 1.94 5.99 -4.98
C LEU A 36 0.95 4.94 -5.51
N ARG A 37 -0.30 5.32 -5.80
CA ARG A 37 -1.30 4.42 -6.42
C ARG A 37 -0.89 3.86 -7.78
N ARG A 38 -0.04 4.58 -8.53
CA ARG A 38 0.42 4.19 -9.87
C ARG A 38 1.62 3.24 -9.83
N ARG A 39 2.30 3.13 -8.69
CA ARG A 39 3.47 2.26 -8.52
C ARG A 39 3.06 0.83 -8.16
N PRO A 40 3.84 -0.19 -8.57
CA PRO A 40 3.65 -1.56 -8.11
C PRO A 40 3.66 -1.65 -6.58
N ILE A 41 2.70 -2.38 -5.99
CA ILE A 41 2.59 -2.47 -4.53
C ILE A 41 3.83 -3.12 -3.88
N GLY A 42 4.56 -3.96 -4.61
CA GLY A 42 5.80 -4.58 -4.14
C GLY A 42 7.01 -3.65 -4.08
N GLU A 43 6.94 -2.49 -4.72
CA GLU A 43 8.01 -1.48 -4.72
C GLU A 43 7.79 -0.38 -3.68
N LEU A 44 6.62 -0.37 -3.03
CA LEU A 44 6.30 0.59 -1.99
C LEU A 44 7.15 0.32 -0.74
N GLN A 45 7.76 1.37 -0.22
CA GLN A 45 8.46 1.31 1.07
C GLN A 45 7.44 1.20 2.21
N PRO A 46 7.81 0.63 3.38
CA PRO A 46 6.89 0.46 4.51
C PRO A 46 6.17 1.74 4.94
N HIS A 47 6.84 2.89 4.89
CA HIS A 47 6.26 4.19 5.24
C HIS A 47 5.30 4.74 4.16
N GLU A 48 5.54 4.43 2.88
CA GLU A 48 4.64 4.78 1.78
C GLU A 48 3.37 3.93 1.84
N LEU A 49 3.53 2.65 2.13
CA LEU A 49 2.43 1.71 2.33
C LEU A 49 1.59 2.09 3.55
N ALA A 50 2.22 2.41 4.68
CA ALA A 50 1.53 2.90 5.87
C ALA A 50 0.80 4.23 5.61
N ARG A 51 1.36 5.13 4.80
CA ARG A 51 0.68 6.36 4.38
C ARG A 51 -0.60 6.06 3.62
N LEU A 52 -0.56 5.19 2.61
CA LEU A 52 -1.75 4.83 1.84
C LEU A 52 -2.83 4.19 2.73
N ILE A 53 -2.44 3.28 3.62
CA ILE A 53 -3.35 2.66 4.59
C ILE A 53 -3.97 3.72 5.52
N GLY A 54 -3.17 4.65 6.04
CA GLY A 54 -3.66 5.74 6.89
C GLY A 54 -4.52 6.78 6.18
N GLN A 55 -4.67 6.69 4.85
CA GLN A 55 -5.61 7.48 4.05
C GLN A 55 -6.78 6.63 3.53
N ASP A 56 -6.94 5.40 4.04
CA ASP A 56 -7.97 4.43 3.63
C ASP A 56 -7.92 4.05 2.13
N VAL A 57 -6.71 4.05 1.54
CA VAL A 57 -6.51 3.74 0.12
C VAL A 57 -6.00 2.32 -0.08
N GLY A 58 -6.65 1.55 -0.95
CA GLY A 58 -6.14 0.24 -1.39
C GLY A 58 -6.08 -0.83 -0.29
N LEU A 59 -6.84 -0.68 0.80
CA LEU A 59 -6.78 -1.54 1.99
C LEU A 59 -6.84 -3.04 1.70
N PRO A 60 -7.73 -3.56 0.82
CA PRO A 60 -7.80 -5.00 0.53
C PRO A 60 -6.49 -5.57 -0.02
N TRP A 61 -5.69 -4.74 -0.69
CA TRP A 61 -4.43 -5.11 -1.33
C TRP A 61 -3.22 -4.82 -0.45
N LEU A 62 -3.25 -3.70 0.30
CA LEU A 62 -2.12 -3.26 1.11
C LEU A 62 -2.06 -3.93 2.48
N LEU A 63 -3.19 -4.25 3.11
CA LEU A 63 -3.20 -4.85 4.45
C LEU A 63 -2.49 -6.22 4.49
N PRO A 64 -2.70 -7.16 3.54
CA PRO A 64 -1.96 -8.41 3.52
C PRO A 64 -0.44 -8.18 3.44
N VAL A 65 0.00 -7.26 2.57
CA VAL A 65 1.41 -6.91 2.40
C VAL A 65 2.00 -6.28 3.67
N ALA A 66 1.25 -5.37 4.32
CA ALA A 66 1.64 -4.77 5.59
C ALA A 66 1.90 -5.83 6.67
N VAL A 67 0.97 -6.79 6.80
CA VAL A 67 1.05 -7.87 7.78
C VAL A 67 2.26 -8.76 7.51
N GLU A 68 2.56 -9.06 6.25
CA GLU A 68 3.77 -9.81 5.89
C GLU A 68 5.05 -9.06 6.28
N ILE A 69 5.16 -7.77 5.94
CA ILE A 69 6.31 -6.94 6.35
C ILE A 69 6.47 -6.92 7.87
N LEU A 70 5.37 -6.81 8.62
CA LEU A 70 5.38 -6.83 10.07
C LEU A 70 5.80 -8.19 10.63
N ARG A 71 5.40 -9.30 10.01
CA ARG A 71 5.81 -10.66 10.41
C ARG A 71 7.29 -10.89 10.18
N ASP A 72 7.81 -10.41 9.05
CA ASP A 72 9.23 -10.58 8.69
C ASP A 72 10.14 -9.66 9.52
N GLY A 73 9.68 -8.44 9.80
CA GLY A 73 10.39 -7.45 10.59
C GLY A 73 10.23 -7.60 12.11
N ALA A 74 9.26 -8.40 12.57
CA ALA A 74 9.09 -8.66 13.99
C ALA A 74 10.34 -9.39 14.53
N PRO A 75 11.00 -8.89 15.59
CA PRO A 75 11.88 -9.77 16.35
C PRO A 75 11.02 -10.95 16.77
N ARG A 76 11.50 -12.18 16.49
CA ARG A 76 10.86 -13.38 16.98
C ARG A 76 10.85 -13.27 18.49
N GLN A 77 9.74 -12.81 19.06
CA GLN A 77 9.53 -12.80 20.49
C GLN A 77 9.36 -14.26 20.85
N ALA A 78 10.49 -14.94 21.03
CA ALA A 78 10.53 -16.31 21.50
C ALA A 78 9.81 -16.29 22.85
N ALA A 79 8.85 -17.19 22.98
CA ALA A 79 8.07 -17.38 24.20
C ALA A 79 8.99 -17.38 25.43
N GLY A 80 8.69 -16.51 26.39
CA GLY A 80 9.35 -16.47 27.70
C GLY A 80 8.80 -15.30 28.50
N GLY A 81 8.20 -15.47 29.67
CA GLY A 81 7.78 -16.67 30.41
C GLY A 81 6.61 -16.30 31.32
#